data_AF-A0A2G9TRQ3-F1
#
_entry.id   AF-A0A2G9TRQ3-F1
#
_cell.length_a   1.000
_cell.length_b   1.000
_cell.length_c   1.000
_cell.angle_alpha   90.00
_cell.angle_beta   90.00
_cell.angle_gamma   90.00
#
_symmetry.space_group_name_H-M   'P 1'
#
loop_
_entity.id
_entity.type
_entity.pdbx_description
1 polymer ?
#
loop_
_entity_poly.entity_id
_entity_poly.type
_entity_poly.pdbx_seq_one_letter_code
_entity_poly.pdbx_strand_id
1 'polypeptide(L)'
;MNTDNLSAVLHGVNDIRLEQREIPTPADHQLLISYPTALNLVASRKIDLTGLTRAHYSLEDTLDAFKRAQKADVIKVFINCDNSR
;
A
#
# COMPACT_ATOMS: atom_id res chain seq x y z
N MET A 1 -3.65 11.92 21.09
CA MET A 1 -3.29 11.50 19.72
C MET A 1 -3.51 12.69 18.81
N ASN A 2 -2.57 13.00 17.91
CA ASN A 2 -2.80 14.07 16.94
C ASN A 2 -3.95 13.63 16.03
N THR A 3 -5.03 14.41 15.95
CA THR A 3 -6.22 14.11 15.14
C THR A 3 -6.06 14.49 13.68
N ASP A 4 -4.87 15.00 13.33
CA ASP A 4 -4.50 15.38 11.97
C ASP A 4 -4.18 14.14 11.14
N ASN A 5 -5.10 13.78 10.25
CA ASN A 5 -4.99 12.64 9.35
C ASN A 5 -5.25 13.10 7.90
N LEU A 6 -4.41 14.04 7.48
CA LEU A 6 -4.37 14.54 6.11
C LEU A 6 -4.06 13.40 5.15
N SER A 7 -5.01 13.13 4.26
CA SER A 7 -4.98 12.00 3.33
C SER A 7 -5.08 12.48 1.90
N ALA A 8 -4.35 11.83 1.00
CA ALA A 8 -4.55 11.98 -0.44
C ALA A 8 -5.72 11.10 -0.89
N VAL A 9 -6.76 11.72 -1.46
CA VAL A 9 -7.97 11.03 -1.93
C VAL A 9 -8.05 11.16 -3.45
N LEU A 10 -8.20 10.04 -4.14
CA LEU A 10 -8.40 9.98 -5.59
C LEU A 10 -9.90 10.08 -5.89
N HIS A 11 -10.32 11.18 -6.51
CA HIS A 11 -11.70 11.41 -6.93
C HIS A 11 -11.94 11.04 -8.40
N GLY A 12 -10.89 11.05 -9.22
CA GLY A 12 -10.97 10.72 -10.64
C GLY A 12 -9.62 10.79 -11.32
N VAL A 13 -9.61 10.51 -12.63
CA VAL A 13 -8.39 10.66 -13.44
C VAL A 13 -7.93 12.11 -13.35
N ASN A 14 -6.66 12.32 -12.95
CA ASN A 14 -6.06 13.64 -12.72
C ASN A 14 -6.70 14.48 -11.60
N ASP A 15 -7.49 13.88 -10.70
CA ASP A 15 -8.11 14.58 -9.57
C ASP A 15 -7.76 13.87 -8.25
N ILE A 16 -6.63 14.28 -7.67
CA ILE A 16 -6.18 13.88 -6.33
C ILE A 16 -6.18 15.12 -5.44
N ARG A 17 -6.80 14.99 -4.27
CA ARG A 17 -6.95 16.10 -3.31
C ARG A 17 -6.41 15.71 -1.94
N LEU A 18 -5.93 16.70 -1.20
CA LEU A 18 -5.52 16.53 0.19
C LEU A 18 -6.68 16.95 1.10
N GLU A 19 -7.18 16.01 1.90
CA GLU A 19 -8.37 16.20 2.71
C GLU A 19 -8.20 15.57 4.09
N GLN A 20 -8.85 16.15 5.10
CA GLN A 20 -8.89 15.55 6.44
C GLN A 20 -9.83 14.37 6.47
N ARG A 21 -9.31 13.21 6.89
CA ARG A 21 -10.08 11.97 7.03
C ARG A 21 -10.08 11.55 8.48
N GLU A 22 -11.19 11.05 8.99
CA GLU A 22 -11.21 10.44 10.32
C GLU A 22 -10.28 9.23 10.38
N ILE A 23 -9.62 9.05 11.53
CA ILE A 23 -8.85 7.83 11.79
C ILE A 23 -9.87 6.71 12.04
N PRO A 24 -9.88 5.64 11.21
CA PRO A 24 -10.87 4.58 11.38
C PRO A 24 -10.61 3.79 12.66
N THR A 25 -11.67 3.23 13.26
CA THR A 25 -11.52 2.22 14.31
C THR A 25 -11.25 0.87 13.66
N PRO A 26 -10.19 0.13 14.03
CA PRO A 26 -9.90 -1.18 13.45
C PRO A 26 -11.02 -2.17 13.77
N ALA A 27 -11.41 -2.98 12.78
CA ALA A 27 -12.33 -4.09 12.98
C ALA A 27 -11.62 -5.33 13.58
N ASP A 28 -12.39 -6.37 13.88
CA ASP A 28 -11.83 -7.66 14.32
C ASP A 28 -10.76 -8.15 13.33
N HIS A 29 -9.63 -8.58 13.87
CA HIS A 29 -8.45 -9.03 13.10
C HIS A 29 -7.78 -7.96 12.22
N GLN A 30 -8.06 -6.68 12.45
CA GLN A 30 -7.34 -5.57 11.81
C GLN A 30 -6.37 -4.89 12.78
N LEU A 31 -5.29 -4.35 12.20
CA LEU A 31 -4.29 -3.58 12.92
C LEU A 31 -4.24 -2.16 12.34
N LEU A 32 -4.34 -1.15 13.20
CA LEU A 32 -4.09 0.24 12.87
C LEU A 32 -2.74 0.68 13.44
N ILE A 33 -1.81 1.05 12.56
CA ILE A 33 -0.47 1.54 12.94
C ILE A 33 -0.13 2.82 12.17
N SER A 34 0.70 3.66 12.78
CA SER A 34 1.26 4.84 12.12
C SER A 34 2.44 4.46 11.21
N TYR A 35 2.73 5.29 10.21
CA TYR A 35 3.91 5.14 9.35
C TYR A 35 5.24 5.05 10.13
N PRO A 36 5.52 5.95 11.10
CA PRO A 36 6.74 5.84 11.91
C PRO A 36 6.86 4.50 12.64
N THR A 37 5.75 4.00 13.20
CA THR A 37 5.72 2.68 13.86
C THR A 37 5.99 1.55 12.86
N ALA A 38 5.32 1.56 11.71
CA ALA A 38 5.48 0.55 10.66
C ALA A 38 6.93 0.49 10.16
N LEU A 39 7.53 1.65 9.89
CA LEU A 39 8.92 1.77 9.45
C LEU A 39 9.88 1.17 10.48
N ASN A 40 9.70 1.49 11.76
CA ASN A 40 10.53 0.95 12.83
C ASN A 40 10.42 -0.58 12.95
N LEU A 41 9.23 -1.15 12.77
CA LEU A 41 9.03 -2.60 12.82
C LEU A 41 9.75 -3.33 11.68
N VAL A 42 9.72 -2.76 10.47
CA VAL A 42 10.43 -3.30 9.31
C VAL A 42 11.94 -3.11 9.47
N ALA A 43 12.39 -1.90 9.83
CA ALA A 43 13.81 -1.59 10.00
C ALA A 43 14.48 -2.43 11.11
N SER A 44 13.74 -2.71 12.19
CA SER A 44 14.21 -3.61 13.27
C SER A 44 14.08 -5.10 12.95
N ARG A 45 13.61 -5.46 11.74
CA ARG A 45 13.33 -6.85 11.29
C ARG A 45 12.37 -7.62 12.20
N LYS A 46 11.54 -6.94 12.99
CA LYS A 46 10.47 -7.57 13.77
C LYS A 46 9.31 -8.03 12.89
N ILE A 47 9.22 -7.48 11.69
CA ILE A 47 8.31 -7.91 10.63
C ILE A 47 9.14 -8.22 9.39
N ASP A 48 9.00 -9.44 8.87
CA ASP A 48 9.59 -9.85 7.59
C ASP A 48 8.55 -9.72 6.47
N LEU A 49 8.91 -9.00 5.42
CA LEU A 49 8.06 -8.74 4.25
C LEU A 49 8.50 -9.53 3.01
N THR A 50 9.57 -10.32 3.08
CA THR A 50 10.13 -11.03 1.93
C THR A 50 9.14 -12.00 1.27
N GLY A 51 8.22 -12.58 2.06
CA GLY A 51 7.16 -13.47 1.57
C GLY A 51 5.90 -12.77 1.02
N LEU A 52 5.83 -11.44 1.06
CA LEU A 52 4.60 -10.71 0.78
C LEU A 52 4.21 -10.73 -0.71
N THR A 53 5.19 -10.73 -1.60
CA THR A 53 4.97 -10.75 -3.05
C THR A 53 6.03 -11.59 -3.76
N ARG A 54 5.60 -12.27 -4.82
CA ARG A 54 6.45 -12.85 -5.86
C ARG A 54 6.15 -12.25 -7.24
N ALA A 55 5.21 -11.31 -7.30
CA ALA A 55 4.64 -10.76 -8.50
C ALA A 55 5.10 -9.31 -8.65
N HIS A 56 6.13 -9.11 -9.47
CA HIS A 56 6.65 -7.80 -9.83
C HIS A 56 6.40 -7.56 -11.31
N TYR A 57 5.87 -6.39 -11.64
CA TYR A 57 5.60 -5.93 -12.99
C TYR A 57 6.23 -4.56 -13.20
N SER A 58 6.55 -4.21 -14.43
CA SER A 58 6.87 -2.82 -14.78
C SER A 58 5.58 -2.01 -14.93
N LEU A 59 5.71 -0.70 -15.04
CA LEU A 59 4.57 0.19 -15.25
C LEU A 59 3.84 -0.12 -16.58
N GLU A 60 4.59 -0.49 -17.62
CA GLU A 60 4.04 -0.83 -18.93
C GLU A 60 3.14 -2.08 -18.87
N ASP A 61 3.48 -3.03 -17.99
CA ASP A 61 2.74 -4.29 -17.79
C ASP A 61 1.60 -4.17 -16.77
N THR A 62 1.20 -2.95 -16.40
CA THR A 62 0.17 -2.70 -15.37
C THR A 62 -1.13 -3.45 -15.64
N LEU A 63 -1.57 -3.57 -16.89
CA LEU A 63 -2.80 -4.30 -17.23
C LEU A 63 -2.72 -5.78 -16.82
N ASP A 64 -1.59 -6.42 -17.05
CA ASP A 64 -1.37 -7.82 -16.67
C ASP A 64 -1.17 -7.97 -15.16
N ALA A 65 -0.55 -6.99 -14.50
CA ALA A 65 -0.48 -6.90 -13.05
C ALA A 65 -1.88 -6.89 -12.41
N PHE A 66 -2.83 -6.11 -12.95
CA PHE A 66 -4.22 -6.08 -12.47
C PHE A 66 -4.98 -7.37 -12.77
N LYS A 67 -4.78 -8.00 -13.93
CA LYS A 67 -5.35 -9.33 -14.22
C LYS A 67 -4.81 -10.37 -13.24
N ARG A 68 -3.53 -10.29 -12.87
CA ARG A 68 -2.90 -11.19 -11.90
C ARG A 68 -3.48 -11.01 -10.51
N ALA A 69 -3.65 -9.78 -10.05
CA ALA A 69 -4.25 -9.49 -8.75
C ALA A 69 -5.66 -10.10 -8.60
N GLN A 70 -6.46 -10.09 -9.67
CA GLN A 70 -7.81 -10.69 -9.67
C GLN A 70 -7.82 -12.22 -9.57
N LYS A 71 -6.73 -12.91 -9.91
CA LYS A 71 -6.64 -14.38 -9.85
C LYS A 71 -6.48 -14.92 -8.41
N ALA A 72 -6.25 -14.04 -7.43
CA ALA A 72 -6.14 -14.37 -6.01
C ALA A 72 -5.07 -15.42 -5.63
N ASP A 73 -4.10 -15.68 -6.52
CA ASP A 73 -3.05 -16.68 -6.29
C ASP A 73 -1.71 -16.07 -5.87
N VAL A 74 -1.70 -14.75 -5.62
CA VAL A 74 -0.62 -13.99 -5.01
C VAL A 74 -1.21 -13.07 -3.95
N ILE A 75 -0.50 -12.91 -2.82
CA ILE A 75 -0.95 -12.07 -1.70
C ILE A 75 -0.90 -10.59 -2.10
N LYS A 76 0.17 -10.18 -2.80
CA LYS A 76 0.39 -8.81 -3.24
C LYS A 76 1.06 -8.80 -4.61
N VAL A 77 0.73 -7.79 -5.42
CA VAL A 77 1.36 -7.51 -6.71
C VAL A 77 2.02 -6.14 -6.60
N PHE A 78 3.28 -6.03 -7.05
CA PHE A 78 4.04 -4.78 -7.09
C PHE A 78 4.20 -4.32 -8.53
N ILE A 79 3.96 -3.03 -8.77
CA ILE A 79 4.23 -2.35 -10.03
C ILE A 79 5.38 -1.38 -9.76
N ASN A 80 6.48 -1.56 -10.47
CA ASN A 80 7.65 -0.70 -10.36
C ASN A 80 7.50 0.44 -11.37
N CYS A 81 7.46 1.68 -10.88
CA CYS A 81 7.32 2.87 -11.71
C CYS A 81 8.66 3.47 -12.13
N ASP A 82 9.76 3.05 -11.49
CA ASP A 82 11.11 3.50 -11.83
C ASP A 82 11.72 2.59 -12.90
N ASN A 83 12.09 3.19 -14.03
CA ASN A 83 12.83 2.52 -15.09
C ASN A 83 14.34 2.46 -14.84
N SER A 84 14.80 3.01 -13.71
CA SER A 84 16.17 2.91 -13.24
C SER A 84 16.40 1.54 -12.59
N ARG A 85 16.63 0.54 -13.44
CA ARG A 85 17.53 -0.57 -13.11
C ARG A 85 18.92 -0.26 -13.64
#